data_AF-A0A2G6J7N4-F1
#
_entry.id   AF-A0A2G6J7N4-F1
#
_cell.length_a   1.000
_cell.length_b   1.000
_cell.length_c   1.000
_cell.angle_alpha   90.00
_cell.angle_beta   90.00
_cell.angle_gamma   90.00
#
_symmetry.space_group_name_H-M   'P 1'
#
loop_
_entity.id
_entity.type
_entity.pdbx_description
1 polymer ?
#
loop_
_entity_poly.entity_id
_entity_poly.type
_entity_poly.pdbx_seq_one_letter_code
_entity_poly.pdbx_strand_id
1 'polypeptide(L)'
;MYANIVAAPRKGDRPSAQNEPRELRPETMLHGPTLRRALDLSDRAYELLMYLVDAAREGFVKVETEHRADTFAAGAEAWIREHWARLPHRMRPARHDLSAFAAFFATYLESSFVLDEESEERLYEADGCACPFCSWLVDVAELQTREPTTADKRQARALTRAVVARALRELAGSHRDAVEALGEAGREALIDRVAADSQLREELALVAYGHELLERIRHRACGPAALVLWRTFAWSHDGRPRDDVALSAERFFDAEDLVRARLERELAAHAPAARGPTGERDPRRR
;
A
#
# COMPACT_ATOMS: atom_id res chain seq x y z
N MET A 1 -23.57 -18.19 33.59
CA MET A 1 -22.95 -18.88 32.44
C MET A 1 -23.40 -18.11 31.20
N TYR A 2 -22.48 -17.72 30.31
CA TYR A 2 -22.41 -16.45 29.56
C TYR A 2 -21.92 -15.28 30.45
N ALA A 3 -20.88 -14.51 30.12
CA ALA A 3 -19.97 -14.53 28.97
C ALA A 3 -18.61 -13.98 29.40
N ASN A 4 -17.54 -14.53 28.81
CA ASN A 4 -16.20 -13.95 28.84
C ASN A 4 -16.28 -12.57 28.19
N ILE A 5 -16.19 -11.51 28.99
CA ILE A 5 -15.95 -10.15 28.52
C ILE A 5 -14.51 -10.14 28.02
N VAL A 6 -14.34 -10.14 26.70
CA VAL A 6 -13.06 -9.84 26.08
C VAL A 6 -12.77 -8.40 26.42
N ALA A 7 -11.88 -8.18 27.39
CA ALA A 7 -11.39 -6.86 27.73
C ALA A 7 -10.86 -6.18 26.47
N ALA A 8 -11.24 -4.92 26.23
CA ALA A 8 -10.63 -4.11 25.20
C ALA A 8 -9.10 -4.15 25.37
N PRO A 9 -8.33 -4.38 24.29
CA PRO A 9 -6.89 -4.54 24.38
C PRO A 9 -6.27 -3.26 24.95
N ARG A 10 -5.48 -3.40 26.03
CA ARG A 10 -4.77 -2.28 26.64
C ARG A 10 -3.71 -1.72 25.69
N LYS A 11 -3.48 -0.41 25.78
CA LYS A 11 -2.38 0.32 25.12
C LYS A 11 -1.05 -0.38 25.47
N GLY A 12 -0.54 -1.19 24.53
CA GLY A 12 0.67 -2.01 24.69
C GLY A 12 0.60 -3.43 24.10
N ASP A 13 -0.59 -4.02 23.97
CA ASP A 13 -0.74 -5.48 23.71
C ASP A 13 -1.09 -5.87 22.27
N ARG A 14 -0.78 -5.03 21.27
CA ARG A 14 -0.73 -5.49 19.88
C ARG A 14 0.59 -5.12 19.23
N PRO A 15 1.63 -5.97 19.35
CA PRO A 15 2.45 -6.20 18.16
C PRO A 15 1.46 -6.71 17.11
N SER A 16 1.04 -5.83 16.20
CA SER A 16 0.26 -6.24 15.05
C SER A 16 1.04 -7.39 14.40
N ALA A 17 0.43 -8.57 14.32
CA ALA A 17 0.98 -9.72 13.60
C ALA A 17 1.25 -9.40 12.11
N GLN A 18 0.99 -8.16 11.66
CA GLN A 18 1.27 -7.62 10.34
C GLN A 18 2.67 -6.94 10.23
N ASN A 19 3.50 -6.95 11.27
CA ASN A 19 4.82 -6.31 11.26
C ASN A 19 5.97 -7.19 10.70
N GLU A 20 5.69 -8.42 10.28
CA GLU A 20 6.70 -9.21 9.56
C GLU A 20 6.95 -8.60 8.17
N PRO A 21 8.23 -8.51 7.73
CA PRO A 21 8.54 -8.04 6.39
C PRO A 21 7.90 -8.98 5.38
N ARG A 22 6.86 -8.48 4.71
CA ARG A 22 6.09 -9.25 3.75
C ARG A 22 6.77 -9.19 2.41
N GLU A 23 7.12 -10.34 1.86
CA GLU A 23 7.56 -10.40 0.47
C GLU A 23 6.43 -9.97 -0.46
N LEU A 24 6.73 -9.06 -1.39
CA LEU A 24 5.81 -8.75 -2.48
C LEU A 24 5.53 -10.04 -3.25
N ARG A 25 4.25 -10.33 -3.47
CA ARG A 25 3.85 -11.54 -4.21
C ARG A 25 4.50 -11.57 -5.58
N PRO A 26 4.81 -12.78 -6.09
CA PRO A 26 5.48 -12.96 -7.39
C PRO A 26 4.60 -12.63 -8.60
N GLU A 27 3.35 -12.20 -8.40
CA GLU A 27 2.47 -11.79 -9.51
C GLU A 27 3.12 -10.69 -10.33
N THR A 28 3.11 -10.80 -11.66
CA THR A 28 3.69 -9.91 -12.70
C THR A 28 3.50 -8.41 -12.47
N MET A 29 4.38 -7.57 -13.04
CA MET A 29 4.40 -6.07 -13.04
C MET A 29 3.05 -5.38 -12.84
N LEU A 30 3.07 -4.10 -12.44
CA LEU A 30 1.85 -3.30 -12.32
C LEU A 30 0.95 -3.46 -13.57
N HIS A 31 -0.09 -4.29 -13.44
CA HIS A 31 -0.93 -4.64 -14.58
C HIS A 31 -1.95 -3.53 -14.79
N GLY A 32 -1.88 -2.84 -15.93
CA GLY A 32 -2.54 -1.54 -16.06
C GLY A 32 -4.05 -1.51 -15.85
N PRO A 33 -4.85 -2.45 -16.37
CA PRO A 33 -6.26 -2.56 -16.02
C PRO A 33 -6.52 -2.71 -14.52
N THR A 34 -5.71 -3.50 -13.82
CA THR A 34 -5.86 -3.75 -12.39
C THR A 34 -5.45 -2.52 -11.57
N LEU A 35 -4.36 -1.85 -11.95
CA LEU A 35 -3.91 -0.62 -11.28
C LEU A 35 -4.91 0.52 -11.45
N ARG A 36 -5.43 0.74 -12.67
CA ARG A 36 -6.47 1.75 -12.91
C ARG A 36 -7.72 1.51 -12.08
N ARG A 37 -8.16 0.24 -11.98
CA ARG A 37 -9.27 -0.14 -11.09
C ARG A 37 -8.93 0.15 -9.63
N ALA A 38 -7.73 -0.18 -9.16
CA ALA A 38 -7.31 0.09 -7.78
C ALA A 38 -7.26 1.59 -7.47
N LEU A 39 -6.82 2.42 -8.42
CA LEU A 39 -6.83 3.88 -8.30
C LEU A 39 -8.25 4.45 -8.24
N ASP A 40 -9.15 4.05 -9.14
CA ASP A 40 -10.56 4.48 -9.10
C ASP A 40 -11.24 4.09 -7.78
N LEU A 41 -11.01 2.87 -7.30
CA LEU A 41 -11.55 2.43 -6.00
C LEU A 41 -10.95 3.22 -4.84
N SER A 42 -9.65 3.53 -4.88
CA SER A 42 -8.96 4.34 -3.87
C SER A 42 -9.56 5.74 -3.78
N ASP A 43 -9.69 6.43 -4.91
CA ASP A 43 -10.21 7.80 -4.97
C ASP A 43 -11.64 7.86 -4.44
N ARG A 44 -12.52 6.96 -4.90
CA ARG A 44 -13.91 6.88 -4.43
C ARG A 44 -14.01 6.52 -2.95
N ALA A 45 -13.14 5.64 -2.45
CA ALA A 45 -13.14 5.24 -1.05
C ALA A 45 -12.69 6.39 -0.15
N TYR A 46 -11.71 7.18 -0.59
CA TYR A 46 -11.31 8.39 0.12
C TYR A 46 -12.40 9.47 0.10
N GLU A 47 -13.05 9.69 -1.05
CA GLU A 47 -14.21 10.59 -1.12
C GLU A 47 -15.33 10.14 -0.17
N LEU A 48 -15.62 8.84 -0.11
CA LEU A 48 -16.62 8.30 0.82
C LEU A 48 -16.21 8.56 2.28
N LEU A 49 -14.93 8.42 2.61
CA LEU A 49 -14.43 8.68 3.97
C LEU A 49 -14.67 10.14 4.35
N MET A 50 -14.27 11.07 3.48
CA MET A 50 -14.46 12.51 3.72
C MET A 50 -15.95 12.87 3.81
N TYR A 51 -16.79 12.28 2.96
CA TYR A 51 -18.24 12.45 3.05
C TYR A 51 -18.80 11.96 4.39
N LEU A 52 -18.33 10.82 4.91
CA LEU A 52 -18.77 10.30 6.20
C LEU A 52 -18.31 11.18 7.37
N VAL A 53 -17.10 11.71 7.31
CA VAL A 53 -16.59 12.70 8.28
C VAL A 53 -17.52 13.92 8.34
N ASP A 54 -17.87 14.50 7.19
CA ASP A 54 -18.75 15.67 7.12
C ASP A 54 -20.18 15.33 7.57
N ALA A 55 -20.74 14.23 7.09
CA ALA A 55 -22.08 13.78 7.47
C ALA A 55 -22.19 13.46 8.98
N ALA A 56 -21.12 12.96 9.61
CA ALA A 56 -21.10 12.71 11.05
C ALA A 56 -21.08 14.02 11.84
N ARG A 57 -20.29 15.02 11.42
CA ARG A 57 -20.29 16.37 12.02
C ARG A 57 -21.65 17.05 11.94
N GLU A 58 -22.40 16.79 10.87
CA GLU A 58 -23.76 17.30 10.67
C GLU A 58 -24.84 16.46 11.38
N GLY A 59 -24.48 15.34 12.02
CA GLY A 59 -25.41 14.45 12.72
C GLY A 59 -26.28 13.58 11.80
N PHE A 60 -25.88 13.40 10.54
CA PHE A 60 -26.61 12.60 9.55
C PHE A 60 -26.20 11.13 9.53
N VAL A 61 -25.02 10.78 10.05
CA VAL A 61 -24.60 9.38 10.18
C VAL A 61 -25.25 8.78 11.41
N LYS A 62 -26.37 8.07 11.21
CA LYS A 62 -26.91 7.17 12.22
C LYS A 62 -26.39 5.77 11.97
N VAL A 63 -25.69 5.22 12.96
CA VAL A 63 -25.33 3.80 12.95
C VAL A 63 -26.55 3.02 13.41
N GLU A 64 -27.51 2.85 12.51
CA GLU A 64 -28.67 1.99 12.74
C GLU A 64 -28.30 0.54 12.40
N THR A 65 -28.86 -0.40 13.17
CA THR A 65 -28.95 -1.85 12.88
C THR A 65 -27.76 -2.73 13.28
N GLU A 66 -28.11 -3.96 13.70
CA GLU A 66 -27.26 -5.07 14.14
C GLU A 66 -26.33 -5.62 13.04
N HIS A 67 -25.21 -4.96 12.74
CA HIS A 67 -24.17 -5.61 11.91
C HIS A 67 -23.36 -6.59 12.76
N ARG A 68 -23.57 -7.89 12.57
CA ARG A 68 -22.66 -8.92 13.11
C ARG A 68 -21.51 -9.15 12.14
N ALA A 69 -20.54 -8.24 12.13
CA ALA A 69 -19.34 -8.35 11.30
C ALA A 69 -18.10 -8.54 12.18
N ASP A 70 -17.32 -9.58 11.88
CA ASP A 70 -16.11 -9.89 12.64
C ASP A 70 -14.89 -9.05 12.19
N THR A 71 -14.99 -8.32 11.08
CA THR A 71 -13.89 -7.54 10.48
C THR A 71 -14.37 -6.19 9.99
N PHE A 72 -13.44 -5.21 9.88
CA PHE A 72 -13.74 -3.90 9.31
C PHE A 72 -14.27 -4.01 7.87
N ALA A 73 -13.67 -4.85 7.03
CA ALA A 73 -14.11 -5.00 5.64
C ALA A 73 -15.52 -5.59 5.53
N ALA A 74 -15.86 -6.60 6.34
CA ALA A 74 -17.22 -7.15 6.34
C ALA A 74 -18.26 -6.12 6.83
N GLY A 75 -17.92 -5.34 7.86
CA GLY A 75 -18.77 -4.26 8.36
C GLY A 75 -18.96 -3.15 7.33
N ALA A 76 -17.86 -2.70 6.71
CA ALA A 76 -17.89 -1.73 5.62
C ALA A 76 -18.73 -2.23 4.45
N GLU A 77 -18.55 -3.49 4.05
CA GLU A 77 -19.31 -4.07 2.94
C GLU A 77 -20.81 -4.09 3.23
N ALA A 78 -21.22 -4.51 4.43
CA ALA A 78 -22.61 -4.54 4.85
C ALA A 78 -23.21 -3.12 4.84
N TRP A 79 -22.53 -2.16 5.48
CA TRP A 79 -22.99 -0.77 5.56
C TRP A 79 -23.10 -0.14 4.17
N ILE A 80 -22.08 -0.29 3.32
CA ILE A 80 -22.07 0.26 1.95
C ILE A 80 -23.18 -0.39 1.12
N ARG A 81 -23.41 -1.70 1.25
CA ARG A 81 -24.47 -2.41 0.52
C ARG A 81 -25.84 -1.87 0.85
N GLU A 82 -26.12 -1.68 2.14
CA GLU A 82 -27.37 -1.17 2.67
C GLU A 82 -27.61 0.28 2.23
N HIS A 83 -26.58 1.12 2.29
CA HIS A 83 -26.66 2.54 1.97
C HIS A 83 -26.38 2.87 0.49
N TRP A 84 -26.10 1.87 -0.35
CA TRP A 84 -25.57 2.07 -1.71
C TRP A 84 -26.40 3.04 -2.56
N ALA A 85 -27.74 2.94 -2.49
CA ALA A 85 -28.65 3.80 -3.26
C ALA A 85 -28.69 5.26 -2.76
N ARG A 86 -28.28 5.50 -1.52
CA ARG A 86 -28.25 6.82 -0.86
C ARG A 86 -26.89 7.52 -1.01
N LEU A 87 -25.82 6.80 -1.28
CA LEU A 87 -24.49 7.39 -1.48
C LEU A 87 -24.48 8.37 -2.67
N PRO A 88 -23.66 9.44 -2.69
CA PRO A 88 -23.47 10.25 -3.89
C PRO A 88 -22.92 9.41 -5.06
N HIS A 89 -23.35 9.69 -6.31
CA HIS A 89 -22.99 8.88 -7.48
C HIS A 89 -21.48 8.72 -7.67
N ARG A 90 -20.69 9.77 -7.40
CA ARG A 90 -19.22 9.72 -7.51
C ARG A 90 -18.57 8.70 -6.56
N MET A 91 -19.13 8.49 -5.37
CA MET A 91 -18.59 7.55 -4.36
C MET A 91 -19.14 6.12 -4.49
N ARG A 92 -20.13 5.88 -5.36
CA ARG A 92 -20.74 4.55 -5.50
C ARG A 92 -19.80 3.61 -6.25
N PRO A 93 -19.36 2.49 -5.65
CA PRO A 93 -18.65 1.46 -6.41
C PRO A 93 -19.63 0.73 -7.33
N ALA A 94 -19.11 0.14 -8.41
CA ALA A 94 -19.86 -0.84 -9.18
C ALA A 94 -20.26 -2.02 -8.28
N ARG A 95 -21.42 -2.63 -8.52
CA ARG A 95 -21.92 -3.72 -7.66
C ARG A 95 -20.96 -4.91 -7.57
N HIS A 96 -20.26 -5.22 -8.67
CA HIS A 96 -19.25 -6.30 -8.70
C HIS A 96 -17.94 -5.92 -7.99
N ASP A 97 -17.71 -4.63 -7.74
CA ASP A 97 -16.52 -4.12 -7.03
C ASP A 97 -16.76 -3.91 -5.54
N LEU A 98 -17.99 -4.09 -5.05
CA LEU A 98 -18.39 -3.76 -3.68
C LEU A 98 -17.44 -4.36 -2.62
N SER A 99 -17.05 -5.63 -2.78
CA SER A 99 -16.16 -6.28 -1.81
C SER A 99 -14.73 -5.73 -1.85
N ALA A 100 -14.19 -5.48 -3.05
CA ALA A 100 -12.87 -4.86 -3.20
C ALA A 100 -12.85 -3.42 -2.69
N PHE A 101 -13.93 -2.67 -2.94
CA PHE A 101 -14.12 -1.31 -2.44
C PHE A 101 -14.22 -1.26 -0.92
N ALA A 102 -15.03 -2.12 -0.31
CA ALA A 102 -15.17 -2.22 1.15
C ALA A 102 -13.85 -2.65 1.82
N ALA A 103 -13.14 -3.60 1.22
CA ALA A 103 -11.81 -4.00 1.66
C ALA A 103 -10.85 -2.81 1.64
N PHE A 104 -10.82 -2.04 0.54
CA PHE A 104 -9.96 -0.86 0.41
C PHE A 104 -10.34 0.22 1.43
N PHE A 105 -11.64 0.53 1.55
CA PHE A 105 -12.17 1.51 2.49
C PHE A 105 -11.79 1.18 3.93
N ALA A 106 -11.97 -0.07 4.35
CA ALA A 106 -11.56 -0.55 5.66
C ALA A 106 -10.08 -0.29 5.95
N THR A 107 -9.21 -0.38 4.93
CA THR A 107 -7.78 -0.13 5.13
C THR A 107 -7.48 1.32 5.52
N TYR A 108 -8.31 2.31 5.17
CA TYR A 108 -8.12 3.67 5.68
C TYR A 108 -8.28 3.71 7.20
N LEU A 109 -9.36 3.11 7.70
CA LEU A 109 -9.65 3.04 9.14
C LEU A 109 -8.59 2.22 9.88
N GLU A 110 -8.12 1.11 9.31
CA GLU A 110 -7.15 0.24 9.99
C GLU A 110 -5.72 0.79 9.97
N SER A 111 -5.32 1.52 8.92
CA SER A 111 -3.90 1.80 8.64
C SER A 111 -3.52 3.27 8.52
N SER A 112 -4.45 4.13 8.11
CA SER A 112 -4.15 5.51 7.73
C SER A 112 -4.62 6.52 8.77
N PHE A 113 -5.67 6.18 9.51
CA PHE A 113 -6.26 7.03 10.54
C PHE A 113 -6.23 6.34 11.91
N VAL A 114 -6.41 7.14 12.95
CA VAL A 114 -6.66 6.74 14.34
C VAL A 114 -7.80 7.60 14.89
N LEU A 115 -8.58 7.06 15.81
CA LEU A 115 -9.49 7.87 16.62
C LEU A 115 -8.68 8.58 17.71
N ASP A 116 -9.09 9.79 18.08
CA ASP A 116 -8.52 10.47 19.24
C ASP A 116 -8.78 9.65 20.52
N GLU A 117 -7.82 9.65 21.45
CA GLU A 117 -7.83 8.78 22.63
C GLU A 117 -9.07 9.02 23.53
N GLU A 118 -9.57 10.26 23.57
CA GLU A 118 -10.79 10.62 24.31
C GLU A 118 -12.08 10.07 23.67
N SER A 119 -12.03 9.65 22.40
CA SER A 119 -13.19 9.09 21.68
C SER A 119 -13.30 7.58 21.86
N GLU A 120 -12.20 6.87 22.09
CA GLU A 120 -12.20 5.41 22.28
C GLU A 120 -13.03 4.96 23.51
N GLU A 121 -13.20 5.83 24.52
CA GLU A 121 -13.99 5.54 25.72
C GLU A 121 -15.52 5.63 25.50
N ARG A 122 -15.99 6.19 24.38
CA ARG A 122 -17.42 6.49 24.14
C ARG A 122 -18.24 5.33 23.55
N LEU A 123 -17.60 4.21 23.21
CA LEU A 123 -18.11 3.25 22.21
C LEU A 123 -19.08 2.17 22.73
N TYR A 124 -19.63 2.28 23.94
CA TYR A 124 -20.48 1.22 24.51
C TYR A 124 -21.78 1.76 25.13
N GLU A 125 -22.67 2.29 24.28
CA GLU A 125 -24.09 2.37 24.63
C GLU A 125 -24.80 1.07 24.20
N ALA A 126 -25.68 0.55 25.05
CA ALA A 126 -26.19 -0.84 24.99
C ALA A 126 -27.09 -1.17 23.78
N ASP A 127 -27.50 -0.17 22.99
CA ASP A 127 -28.59 -0.31 22.01
C ASP A 127 -28.10 -0.27 20.54
N GLY A 128 -26.79 -0.39 20.29
CA GLY A 128 -26.19 -0.31 18.96
C GLY A 128 -25.38 -1.54 18.50
N CYS A 129 -24.95 -1.51 17.24
CA CYS A 129 -24.01 -2.49 16.70
C CYS A 129 -22.60 -2.29 17.29
N ALA A 130 -22.07 -3.32 17.95
CA ALA A 130 -20.73 -3.31 18.55
C ALA A 130 -19.62 -3.86 17.63
N CYS A 131 -19.83 -3.90 16.31
CA CYS A 131 -18.77 -4.37 15.40
C CYS A 131 -17.66 -3.31 15.24
N PRO A 132 -16.41 -3.72 14.93
CA PRO A 132 -15.27 -2.79 14.85
C PRO A 132 -15.48 -1.63 13.87
N PHE A 133 -16.20 -1.87 12.78
CA PHE A 133 -16.51 -0.84 11.79
C PHE A 133 -17.50 0.19 12.31
N CYS A 134 -18.59 -0.25 12.92
CA CYS A 134 -19.64 0.61 13.46
C CYS A 134 -19.12 1.48 14.59
N SER A 135 -18.27 0.94 15.45
CA SER A 135 -17.64 1.73 16.51
C SER A 135 -16.80 2.88 15.93
N TRP A 136 -16.10 2.65 14.82
CA TRP A 136 -15.36 3.71 14.13
C TRP A 136 -16.24 4.76 13.46
N LEU A 137 -17.41 4.37 12.94
CA LEU A 137 -18.31 5.32 12.28
C LEU A 137 -18.95 6.31 13.25
N VAL A 138 -19.15 5.94 14.51
CA VAL A 138 -19.73 6.84 15.53
C VAL A 138 -18.86 8.09 15.70
N ASP A 139 -17.55 7.90 15.79
CA ASP A 139 -16.58 8.98 16.04
C ASP A 139 -15.76 9.32 14.79
N VAL A 140 -16.28 9.02 13.58
CA VAL A 140 -15.54 9.25 12.32
C VAL A 140 -15.16 10.73 12.12
N ALA A 141 -15.91 11.66 12.74
CA ALA A 141 -15.61 13.09 12.73
C ALA A 141 -14.27 13.45 13.40
N GLU A 142 -13.82 12.60 14.32
CA GLU A 142 -12.63 12.75 15.17
C GLU A 142 -11.41 11.97 14.61
N LEU A 143 -11.50 11.50 13.36
CA LEU A 143 -10.37 10.82 12.72
C LEU A 143 -9.17 11.74 12.55
N GLN A 144 -8.04 11.27 13.06
CA GLN A 144 -6.74 11.92 12.89
C GLN A 144 -5.86 11.07 11.98
N THR A 145 -5.04 11.73 11.16
CA THR A 145 -4.06 11.00 10.35
C THR A 145 -3.01 10.38 11.27
N ARG A 146 -2.73 9.10 11.10
CA ARG A 146 -1.74 8.39 11.90
C ARG A 146 -0.35 8.96 11.68
N GLU A 147 0.43 9.10 12.75
CA GLU A 147 1.84 9.43 12.66
C GLU A 147 2.68 8.17 12.37
N PRO A 148 3.49 8.15 11.29
CA PRO A 148 4.33 7.00 11.00
C PRO A 148 5.46 6.82 12.01
N THR A 149 5.57 5.60 12.55
CA THR A 149 6.61 5.19 13.48
C THR A 149 7.92 4.81 12.77
N THR A 150 8.98 4.56 13.54
CA THR A 150 10.24 4.00 13.02
C THR A 150 10.04 2.62 12.38
N ALA A 151 9.12 1.81 12.91
CA ALA A 151 8.81 0.50 12.34
C ALA A 151 8.15 0.64 10.97
N ASP A 152 7.20 1.57 10.81
CA ASP A 152 6.52 1.84 9.53
C ASP A 152 7.51 2.32 8.47
N LYS A 153 8.45 3.19 8.85
CA LYS A 153 9.52 3.66 7.96
C LYS A 153 10.46 2.53 7.53
N ARG A 154 10.77 1.58 8.42
CA ARG A 154 11.57 0.40 8.09
C ARG A 154 10.81 -0.51 7.12
N GLN A 155 9.51 -0.74 7.36
CA GLN A 155 8.68 -1.55 6.48
C GLN A 155 8.55 -0.90 5.09
N ALA A 156 8.35 0.42 5.00
CA ALA A 156 8.33 1.13 3.73
C ALA A 156 9.63 0.95 2.93
N ARG A 157 10.79 0.99 3.61
CA ARG A 157 12.09 0.68 2.98
C ARG A 157 12.21 -0.78 2.52
N ALA A 158 11.62 -1.72 3.27
CA ALA A 158 11.59 -3.12 2.85
C ALA A 158 10.73 -3.29 1.58
N LEU A 159 9.60 -2.59 1.49
CA LEU A 159 8.75 -2.58 0.29
C LEU A 159 9.47 -1.98 -0.93
N THR A 160 10.18 -0.86 -0.79
CA THR A 160 10.97 -0.30 -1.89
C THR A 160 12.10 -1.23 -2.32
N ARG A 161 12.78 -1.89 -1.37
CA ARG A 161 13.79 -2.91 -1.67
C ARG A 161 13.20 -4.11 -2.41
N ALA A 162 12.00 -4.56 -2.03
CA ALA A 162 11.29 -5.66 -2.69
C ALA A 162 10.90 -5.31 -4.14
N VAL A 163 10.57 -4.04 -4.43
CA VAL A 163 10.35 -3.54 -5.80
C VAL A 163 11.62 -3.71 -6.64
N VAL A 164 12.78 -3.30 -6.14
CA VAL A 164 14.06 -3.44 -6.85
C VAL A 164 14.41 -4.90 -7.08
N ALA A 165 14.30 -5.74 -6.05
CA ALA A 165 14.56 -7.18 -6.15
C ALA A 165 13.69 -7.84 -7.22
N ARG A 166 12.42 -7.43 -7.29
CA ARG A 166 11.47 -7.90 -8.29
C ARG A 166 11.85 -7.45 -9.70
N ALA A 167 12.12 -6.17 -9.91
CA ALA A 167 12.54 -5.65 -11.21
C ALA A 167 13.82 -6.35 -11.70
N LEU A 168 14.77 -6.62 -10.80
CA LEU A 168 15.99 -7.37 -11.11
C LEU A 168 15.68 -8.82 -11.55
N ARG A 169 14.73 -9.51 -10.90
CA ARG A 169 14.29 -10.86 -11.30
C ARG A 169 13.68 -10.87 -12.70
N GLU A 170 12.92 -9.85 -13.07
CA GLU A 170 12.35 -9.73 -14.41
C GLU A 170 13.42 -9.51 -15.48
N LEU A 171 14.42 -8.67 -15.18
CA LEU A 171 15.56 -8.45 -16.06
C LEU A 171 16.49 -9.66 -16.19
N ALA A 172 16.41 -10.64 -15.29
CA ALA A 172 17.22 -11.86 -15.38
C ALA A 172 16.96 -12.68 -16.66
N GLY A 173 15.80 -12.51 -17.31
CA GLY A 173 15.52 -13.13 -18.60
C GLY A 173 16.32 -12.54 -19.76
N SER A 174 16.41 -11.21 -19.85
CA SER A 174 17.12 -10.49 -20.91
C SER A 174 18.60 -10.21 -20.60
N HIS A 175 18.98 -10.21 -19.31
CA HIS A 175 20.34 -9.93 -18.82
C HIS A 175 20.93 -11.11 -18.03
N ARG A 176 20.62 -12.35 -18.45
CA ARG A 176 20.97 -13.57 -17.72
C ARG A 176 22.42 -13.62 -17.27
N ASP A 177 23.36 -13.49 -18.22
CA ASP A 177 24.80 -13.61 -17.94
C ASP A 177 25.28 -12.56 -16.92
N ALA A 178 24.76 -11.33 -16.99
CA ALA A 178 25.11 -10.27 -16.04
C ALA A 178 24.55 -10.56 -14.65
N VAL A 179 23.29 -11.01 -14.54
CA VAL A 179 22.65 -11.34 -13.26
C VAL A 179 23.26 -12.59 -12.62
N GLU A 180 23.68 -13.57 -13.42
CA GLU A 180 24.40 -14.76 -12.96
C GLU A 180 25.82 -14.40 -12.48
N ALA A 181 26.53 -13.53 -13.20
CA ALA A 181 27.89 -13.10 -12.84
C ALA A 181 27.96 -12.35 -11.49
N LEU A 182 26.89 -11.64 -11.10
CA LEU A 182 26.81 -10.98 -9.79
C LEU A 182 26.83 -11.98 -8.62
N GLY A 183 26.33 -13.20 -8.83
CA GLY A 183 26.03 -14.13 -7.73
C GLY A 183 25.00 -13.58 -6.74
N GLU A 184 24.72 -14.32 -5.67
CA GLU A 184 23.71 -13.92 -4.67
C GLU A 184 24.10 -12.63 -3.93
N ALA A 185 25.33 -12.57 -3.41
CA ALA A 185 25.81 -11.40 -2.67
C ALA A 185 25.87 -10.14 -3.55
N GLY A 186 26.21 -10.27 -4.83
CA GLY A 186 26.23 -9.14 -5.77
C GLY A 186 24.82 -8.66 -6.13
N ARG A 187 23.84 -9.56 -6.24
CA ARG A 187 22.42 -9.19 -6.42
C ARG A 187 21.90 -8.41 -5.23
N GLU A 188 22.14 -8.89 -4.01
CA GLU A 188 21.72 -8.18 -2.79
C GLU A 188 22.38 -6.80 -2.68
N ALA A 189 23.69 -6.71 -2.96
CA ALA A 189 24.39 -5.42 -2.96
C ALA A 189 23.86 -4.45 -4.03
N LEU A 190 23.48 -4.95 -5.21
CA LEU A 190 22.86 -4.13 -6.26
C LEU A 190 21.47 -3.64 -5.83
N ILE A 191 20.66 -4.53 -5.24
CA ILE A 191 19.33 -4.19 -4.71
C ILE A 191 19.45 -3.09 -3.65
N ASP A 192 20.37 -3.24 -2.70
CA ASP A 192 20.69 -2.24 -1.69
C ASP A 192 21.06 -0.89 -2.28
N ARG A 193 21.98 -0.89 -3.25
CA ARG A 193 22.50 0.32 -3.89
C ARG A 193 21.40 1.09 -4.61
N VAL A 194 20.57 0.39 -5.40
CA VAL A 194 19.47 1.02 -6.15
C VAL A 194 18.34 1.46 -5.22
N ALA A 195 18.00 0.67 -4.20
CA ALA A 195 16.97 1.06 -3.22
C ALA A 195 17.38 2.26 -2.35
N ALA A 196 18.68 2.51 -2.20
CA ALA A 196 19.25 3.66 -1.50
C ALA A 196 19.51 4.88 -2.42
N ASP A 197 19.25 4.78 -3.72
CA ASP A 197 19.49 5.85 -4.68
C ASP A 197 18.51 7.01 -4.44
N SER A 198 19.02 8.16 -4.01
CA SER A 198 18.21 9.34 -3.70
C SER A 198 17.52 9.92 -4.93
N GLN A 199 18.06 9.68 -6.13
CA GLN A 199 17.46 10.14 -7.39
C GLN A 199 16.25 9.32 -7.82
N LEU A 200 16.03 8.13 -7.23
CA LEU A 200 14.89 7.26 -7.50
C LEU A 200 13.90 7.19 -6.34
N ARG A 201 14.07 8.04 -5.33
CA ARG A 201 13.33 7.92 -4.08
C ARG A 201 11.82 8.01 -4.30
N GLU A 202 11.35 8.94 -5.13
CA GLU A 202 9.92 9.09 -5.41
C GLU A 202 9.39 7.95 -6.29
N GLU A 203 10.15 7.54 -7.30
CA GLU A 203 9.80 6.47 -8.24
C GLU A 203 9.66 5.13 -7.52
N LEU A 204 10.63 4.78 -6.66
CA LEU A 204 10.56 3.57 -5.84
C LEU A 204 9.38 3.59 -4.89
N ALA A 205 9.10 4.74 -4.28
CA ALA A 205 7.95 4.90 -3.39
C ALA A 205 6.62 4.79 -4.14
N LEU A 206 6.53 5.35 -5.36
CA LEU A 206 5.37 5.23 -6.24
C LEU A 206 5.13 3.77 -6.61
N VAL A 207 6.14 3.06 -7.14
CA VAL A 207 5.96 1.66 -7.55
C VAL A 207 5.59 0.77 -6.35
N ALA A 208 6.24 0.96 -5.20
CA ALA A 208 5.90 0.23 -3.98
C ALA A 208 4.46 0.54 -3.51
N TYR A 209 4.05 1.81 -3.55
CA TYR A 209 2.68 2.20 -3.23
C TYR A 209 1.67 1.61 -4.21
N GLY A 210 2.02 1.51 -5.50
CA GLY A 210 1.19 0.87 -6.53
C GLY A 210 0.91 -0.59 -6.19
N HIS A 211 1.92 -1.34 -5.74
CA HIS A 211 1.72 -2.70 -5.25
C HIS A 211 0.84 -2.76 -3.99
N GLU A 212 0.98 -1.81 -3.07
CA GLU A 212 0.11 -1.70 -1.90
C GLU A 212 -1.36 -1.45 -2.28
N LEU A 213 -1.63 -0.63 -3.32
CA LEU A 213 -2.99 -0.44 -3.84
C LEU A 213 -3.59 -1.76 -4.33
N LEU A 214 -2.80 -2.57 -5.04
CA LEU A 214 -3.23 -3.89 -5.54
C LEU A 214 -3.52 -4.88 -4.40
N GLU A 215 -2.77 -4.83 -3.29
CA GLU A 215 -3.04 -5.68 -2.13
C GLU A 215 -4.23 -5.17 -1.30
N ARG A 216 -4.46 -3.85 -1.23
CA ARG A 216 -5.63 -3.26 -0.54
C ARG A 216 -6.95 -3.72 -1.15
N ILE A 217 -7.08 -3.76 -2.49
CA ILE A 217 -8.28 -4.30 -3.15
C ILE A 217 -8.50 -5.80 -2.89
N ARG A 218 -7.52 -6.50 -2.32
CA ARG A 218 -7.56 -7.91 -1.89
C ARG A 218 -7.66 -8.07 -0.38
N HIS A 219 -7.92 -6.98 0.35
CA HIS A 219 -7.96 -6.94 1.81
C HIS A 219 -6.65 -7.36 2.48
N ARG A 220 -5.51 -6.89 1.95
CA ARG A 220 -4.15 -7.30 2.36
C ARG A 220 -3.19 -6.11 2.53
N ALA A 221 -3.62 -5.02 3.16
CA ALA A 221 -2.76 -3.84 3.37
C ALA A 221 -1.54 -4.12 4.27
N CYS A 222 -0.39 -3.48 3.98
CA CYS A 222 0.77 -3.46 4.87
C CYS A 222 0.74 -2.33 5.92
N GLY A 223 -0.45 -2.02 6.45
CA GLY A 223 -0.58 -1.08 7.57
C GLY A 223 -0.04 0.33 7.23
N PRO A 224 0.51 1.06 8.22
CA PRO A 224 0.91 2.47 8.05
C PRO A 224 2.15 2.67 7.16
N ALA A 225 2.84 1.61 6.72
CA ALA A 225 3.95 1.71 5.77
C ALA A 225 3.50 2.34 4.44
N ALA A 226 2.29 2.04 3.99
CA ALA A 226 1.70 2.65 2.79
C ALA A 226 1.56 4.17 2.93
N LEU A 227 1.29 4.69 4.13
CA LEU A 227 1.25 6.14 4.40
C LEU A 227 2.65 6.76 4.29
N VAL A 228 3.70 6.06 4.72
CA VAL A 228 5.10 6.52 4.54
C VAL A 228 5.46 6.60 3.05
N LEU A 229 5.08 5.59 2.27
CA LEU A 229 5.30 5.57 0.82
C LEU A 229 4.56 6.74 0.15
N TRP A 230 3.27 6.91 0.43
CA TRP A 230 2.46 8.02 -0.06
C TRP A 230 3.11 9.39 0.26
N ARG A 231 3.46 9.63 1.53
CA ARG A 231 4.10 10.89 1.94
C ARG A 231 5.45 11.14 1.27
N THR A 232 6.13 10.10 0.76
CA THR A 232 7.43 10.27 0.12
C THR A 232 7.34 11.05 -1.20
N PHE A 233 6.25 10.94 -1.94
CA PHE A 233 6.05 11.65 -3.21
C PHE A 233 4.88 12.65 -3.17
N ALA A 234 3.98 12.53 -2.19
CA ALA A 234 2.80 13.39 -2.05
C ALA A 234 3.02 14.60 -1.12
N TRP A 235 4.14 14.64 -0.39
CA TRP A 235 4.44 15.73 0.57
C TRP A 235 5.77 16.39 0.21
N SER A 236 5.85 17.70 0.45
CA SER A 236 7.07 18.47 0.31
C SER A 236 8.02 18.25 1.49
N HIS A 237 9.27 18.71 1.34
CA HIS A 237 10.31 18.54 2.35
C HIS A 237 10.00 19.25 3.69
N ASP A 238 9.19 20.32 3.66
CA ASP A 238 8.71 21.03 4.85
C ASP A 238 7.50 20.35 5.53
N GLY A 239 7.08 19.18 5.03
CA GLY A 239 6.02 18.39 5.64
C GLY A 239 4.61 18.88 5.31
N ARG A 240 4.42 19.51 4.14
CA ARG A 240 3.10 19.90 3.64
C ARG A 240 2.65 18.98 2.51
N PRO A 241 1.35 18.67 2.39
CA PRO A 241 0.82 18.03 1.19
C PRO A 241 1.11 18.88 -0.05
N ARG A 242 1.42 18.22 -1.17
CA ARG A 242 1.59 18.85 -2.46
C ARG A 242 0.25 18.89 -3.21
N ASP A 243 -0.14 20.06 -3.69
CA ASP A 243 -1.41 20.25 -4.41
C ASP A 243 -1.37 19.71 -5.86
N ASP A 244 -0.16 19.48 -6.41
CA ASP A 244 0.07 19.03 -7.78
C ASP A 244 0.11 17.50 -7.93
N VAL A 245 -0.08 16.75 -6.85
CA VAL A 245 0.06 15.29 -6.85
C VAL A 245 -1.25 14.63 -7.26
N ALA A 246 -1.39 14.43 -8.56
CA ALA A 246 -2.39 13.52 -9.13
C ALA A 246 -1.78 12.12 -9.27
N LEU A 247 -2.53 11.10 -8.81
CA LEU A 247 -2.21 9.71 -9.12
C LEU A 247 -2.82 9.34 -10.46
N SER A 248 -1.99 8.81 -11.36
CA SER A 248 -2.43 8.21 -12.63
C SER A 248 -1.64 6.94 -12.86
N ALA A 249 -2.22 5.97 -13.59
CA ALA A 249 -1.54 4.72 -13.88
C ALA A 249 -0.23 4.96 -14.66
N GLU A 250 -0.24 5.95 -15.55
CA GLU A 250 0.90 6.39 -16.35
C GLU A 250 2.07 6.78 -15.45
N ARG A 251 1.83 7.54 -14.38
CA ARG A 251 2.88 7.92 -13.43
C ARG A 251 3.53 6.72 -12.74
N PHE A 252 2.78 5.65 -12.47
CA PHE A 252 3.36 4.42 -11.92
C PHE A 252 4.17 3.64 -12.95
N PHE A 253 3.74 3.60 -14.21
CA PHE A 253 4.51 2.94 -15.28
C PHE A 253 5.80 3.69 -15.58
N ASP A 254 5.75 5.03 -15.67
CA ASP A 254 6.94 5.85 -15.86
C ASP A 254 7.94 5.62 -14.72
N ALA A 255 7.47 5.51 -13.48
CA ALA A 255 8.30 5.19 -12.33
C ALA A 255 8.90 3.76 -12.41
N GLU A 256 8.11 2.76 -12.82
CA GLU A 256 8.58 1.37 -13.01
C GLU A 256 9.66 1.30 -14.11
N ASP A 257 9.46 2.02 -15.21
CA ASP A 257 10.43 2.12 -16.32
C ASP A 257 11.73 2.82 -15.90
N LEU A 258 11.65 3.89 -15.09
CA LEU A 258 12.85 4.56 -14.56
C LEU A 258 13.67 3.66 -13.64
N VAL A 259 13.00 2.91 -12.75
CA VAL A 259 13.66 1.92 -11.86
C VAL A 259 14.31 0.81 -12.70
N ARG A 260 13.61 0.29 -13.71
CA ARG A 260 14.14 -0.72 -14.64
C ARG A 260 15.36 -0.22 -15.40
N ALA A 261 15.25 0.97 -16.01
CA ALA A 261 16.34 1.56 -16.77
C ALA A 261 17.59 1.81 -15.90
N ARG A 262 17.40 2.14 -14.61
CA ARG A 262 18.52 2.23 -13.67
C ARG A 262 19.21 0.88 -13.47
N LEU A 263 18.44 -0.18 -13.24
CA LEU A 263 18.97 -1.53 -13.05
C LEU A 263 19.70 -2.04 -14.30
N GLU A 264 19.16 -1.79 -15.49
CA GLU A 264 19.82 -2.14 -16.76
C GLU A 264 21.17 -1.45 -16.91
N ARG A 265 21.27 -0.16 -16.55
CA ARG A 265 22.55 0.58 -16.55
C ARG A 265 23.55 -0.01 -15.56
N GLU A 266 23.11 -0.35 -14.34
CA GLU A 266 23.95 -0.99 -13.34
C GLU A 266 24.43 -2.37 -13.82
N LEU A 267 23.54 -3.19 -14.40
CA LEU A 267 23.90 -4.49 -14.95
C LEU A 267 24.89 -4.37 -16.12
N ALA A 268 24.71 -3.40 -17.00
CA ALA A 268 25.65 -3.14 -18.10
C ALA A 268 27.03 -2.72 -17.58
N ALA A 269 27.11 -1.97 -16.49
CA ALA A 269 28.37 -1.59 -15.84
C ALA A 269 29.09 -2.78 -15.17
N HIS A 270 28.35 -3.82 -14.78
CA HIS A 270 28.89 -5.05 -14.18
C HIS A 270 29.10 -6.17 -15.20
N ALA A 271 28.66 -5.99 -16.45
CA ALA A 271 28.91 -6.95 -17.50
C ALA A 271 30.43 -7.10 -17.67
N PRO A 272 30.99 -8.32 -17.57
CA PRO A 272 32.42 -8.52 -17.75
C PRO A 272 32.80 -7.92 -19.10
N ALA A 273 33.75 -6.97 -19.09
CA ALA A 273 34.27 -6.35 -20.31
C ALA A 273 34.47 -7.46 -21.33
N ALA A 274 33.63 -7.48 -22.37
CA ALA A 274 33.51 -8.61 -23.28
C ALA A 274 34.93 -9.04 -23.63
N ARG A 275 35.31 -10.26 -23.21
CA ARG A 275 36.69 -10.73 -23.35
C ARG A 275 37.08 -10.43 -24.79
N GLY A 276 37.99 -9.47 -24.97
CA GLY A 276 38.39 -9.01 -26.30
C GLY A 276 38.73 -10.24 -27.15
N PRO A 277 38.42 -10.22 -28.45
CA PRO A 277 38.41 -11.40 -29.32
C PRO A 277 39.62 -12.25 -28.98
N THR A 278 39.36 -13.41 -28.35
CA THR A 278 40.41 -14.31 -27.86
C THR A 278 41.35 -14.52 -29.02
N GLY A 279 42.57 -13.99 -28.87
CA GLY A 279 43.52 -13.79 -29.94
C GLY A 279 43.46 -14.95 -30.91
N GLU A 280 43.11 -14.61 -32.15
CA GLU A 280 43.18 -15.47 -33.32
C GLU A 280 44.49 -16.24 -33.22
N ARG A 281 44.39 -17.54 -32.89
CA ARG A 281 45.57 -18.39 -32.75
C ARG A 281 46.25 -18.36 -34.10
N ASP A 282 47.35 -17.63 -34.18
CA ASP A 282 48.18 -17.54 -35.38
C ASP A 282 48.45 -18.97 -35.90
N PRO A 283 47.85 -19.37 -37.04
CA PRO A 283 48.00 -20.71 -37.55
C PRO A 283 49.42 -20.98 -38.07
N ARG A 284 50.33 -20.01 -38.03
CA ARG A 284 51.70 -20.11 -38.58
C ARG A 284 52.78 -20.49 -37.56
N ARG A 285 52.44 -20.81 -36.31
CA ARG A 285 53.38 -21.49 -35.41
C ARG A 285 53.26 -23.02 -35.54
N ARG A 286 53.81 -23.56 -36.63
CA ARG A 286 54.22 -24.96 -36.76
C ARG A 286 55.57 -25.02 -37.46
#